data_AF-A0A182PA34-F1
#
_entry.id   AF-A0A182PA34-F1
#
_cell.length_a   1.000
_cell.length_b   1.000
_cell.length_c   1.000
_cell.angle_alpha   90.00
_cell.angle_beta   90.00
_cell.angle_gamma   90.00
#
_symmetry.space_group_name_H-M   'P 1'
#
loop_
_entity.id
_entity.type
_entity.pdbx_description
1 polymer ?
#
loop_
_entity_poly.entity_id
_entity_poly.type
_entity_poly.pdbx_seq_one_letter_code
_entity_poly.pdbx_strand_id
1 'polypeptide(L)'
;MSSTAASNDGPPAVKKSTEKTPRKRDRTDGGRGGSGGKGNGSHNFQRKPTDRHTVKNRVLPKYFTRENDIYVTFKSDFTYQFKSCLDILNSPLGEVYLHCTGRAINRGINLALRLKTEFPDAFEYEVNTSQIAITDDLHPLHDEDDFMVQRRMNSCLHIRVYRTIKVKSSTAELKPNKIKTYFKLVDVVKWIGITQFEILVNLIAFLVFTILLAVKAANGELAGTLSANEWLALFSPMFCGDFCNTYFCIIVGIRMYLGNKHRQALHRLVWSIPFLLLTSGFKYLVCMKLSGQIQLEYSEVFSPIFVLLQMMAVKTCQFGQQS
;
A
#
# COMPACT_ATOMS: atom_id res chain seq x y z
N MET A 1 25.01 45.72 -51.70
CA MET A 1 24.82 47.16 -51.46
C MET A 1 23.96 47.27 -50.19
N SER A 2 24.47 47.24 -48.95
CA SER A 2 25.41 48.12 -48.22
C SER A 2 25.09 49.61 -48.31
N SER A 3 24.56 50.17 -47.21
CA SER A 3 24.85 51.51 -46.62
C SER A 3 23.89 51.73 -45.43
N THR A 4 24.36 51.63 -44.18
CA THR A 4 24.83 52.69 -43.24
C THR A 4 23.73 53.40 -42.45
N ALA A 5 23.80 53.28 -41.12
CA ALA A 5 23.32 54.27 -40.15
C ALA A 5 24.38 54.42 -39.04
N ALA A 6 24.65 55.67 -38.68
CA ALA A 6 25.74 56.15 -37.85
C ALA A 6 25.28 56.57 -36.44
N SER A 7 26.27 56.63 -35.53
CA SER A 7 26.48 57.49 -34.35
C SER A 7 25.35 57.65 -33.31
N ASN A 8 25.55 57.21 -32.06
CA ASN A 8 26.27 57.85 -30.93
C ASN A 8 25.47 58.99 -30.26
N ASP A 9 25.11 58.79 -28.99
CA ASP A 9 25.35 59.74 -27.88
C ASP A 9 24.56 59.32 -26.63
N GLY A 10 25.28 59.07 -25.53
CA GLY A 10 24.73 58.93 -24.19
C GLY A 10 25.23 60.04 -23.29
N PRO A 11 24.45 60.43 -22.26
CA PRO A 11 25.04 60.91 -21.01
C PRO A 11 24.20 60.49 -19.76
N PRO A 12 24.55 60.87 -18.52
CA PRO A 12 25.69 60.36 -17.77
C PRO A 12 25.29 59.83 -16.36
N ALA A 13 26.27 59.25 -15.67
CA ALA A 13 26.17 58.72 -14.32
C ALA A 13 25.87 59.79 -13.24
N VAL A 14 24.93 59.48 -12.33
CA VAL A 14 24.67 60.25 -11.11
C VAL A 14 25.23 59.50 -9.90
N LYS A 15 26.19 60.15 -9.22
CA LYS A 15 26.75 59.79 -7.92
C LYS A 15 25.72 60.09 -6.82
N LYS A 16 25.57 59.19 -5.84
CA LYS A 16 25.04 59.56 -4.52
C LYS A 16 25.92 58.98 -3.42
N SER A 17 26.59 59.88 -2.71
CA SER A 17 27.43 59.66 -1.55
C SER A 17 26.60 59.50 -0.28
N THR A 18 27.11 58.67 0.65
CA THR A 18 27.01 58.71 2.13
C THR A 18 25.59 58.74 2.73
N GLU A 19 25.20 57.82 3.61
CA GLU A 19 25.69 57.79 5.00
C GLU A 19 25.25 56.48 5.69
N LYS A 20 26.20 55.79 6.33
CA LYS A 20 25.95 54.66 7.23
C LYS A 20 25.82 55.21 8.65
N THR A 21 24.76 54.85 9.36
CA THR A 21 24.69 54.95 10.83
C THR A 21 24.03 53.69 11.41
N PRO A 22 24.48 53.23 12.60
CA PRO A 22 24.46 51.83 12.99
C PRO A 22 23.21 51.47 13.82
N ARG A 23 22.71 50.24 13.66
CA ARG A 23 21.76 49.66 14.61
C ARG A 23 22.45 49.43 15.96
N LYS A 24 22.11 50.31 16.90
CA LYS A 24 22.51 50.31 18.31
C LYS A 24 22.22 48.94 18.93
N ARG A 25 23.30 48.28 19.39
CA ARG A 25 23.26 47.20 20.38
C ARG A 25 22.70 47.80 21.66
N ASP A 26 21.61 47.25 22.17
CA ASP A 26 21.27 47.43 23.57
C ASP A 26 21.90 46.27 24.35
N ARG A 27 22.97 46.59 25.07
CA ARG A 27 23.57 45.76 26.10
C ARG A 27 23.15 46.38 27.41
N THR A 28 22.27 45.72 28.14
CA THR A 28 22.14 45.93 29.58
C THR A 28 23.01 44.89 30.29
N ASP A 29 24.12 45.38 30.83
CA ASP A 29 24.96 44.70 31.80
C ASP A 29 24.28 44.66 33.18
N GLY A 30 24.55 43.60 33.93
CA GLY A 30 24.73 43.70 35.39
C GLY A 30 23.73 42.95 36.27
N GLY A 31 24.04 41.69 36.58
CA GLY A 31 23.39 40.95 37.66
C GLY A 31 24.11 39.63 37.99
N ARG A 32 25.32 39.72 38.56
CA ARG A 32 26.05 38.57 39.12
C ARG A 32 25.27 38.01 40.32
N GLY A 33 24.80 36.77 40.19
CA GLY A 33 24.35 35.93 41.30
C GLY A 33 24.48 34.48 40.86
N GLY A 34 25.53 33.79 41.34
CA GLY A 34 25.80 32.41 40.98
C GLY A 34 24.88 31.43 41.70
N SER A 35 24.46 30.37 41.01
CA SER A 35 24.38 29.01 41.54
C SER A 35 24.15 28.03 40.38
N GLY A 36 24.70 26.83 40.51
CA GLY A 36 24.93 25.89 39.42
C GLY A 36 23.67 25.22 38.85
N GLY A 37 23.81 24.65 37.65
CA GLY A 37 22.75 23.82 37.09
C GLY A 37 22.93 23.48 35.62
N LYS A 38 23.54 22.32 35.36
CA LYS A 38 23.54 21.57 34.09
C LYS A 38 22.17 21.60 33.39
N GLY A 39 22.18 21.81 32.06
CA GLY A 39 21.04 21.49 31.22
C GLY A 39 21.24 21.94 29.79
N ASN A 40 21.83 21.07 28.96
CA ASN A 40 21.88 21.24 27.51
C ASN A 40 20.45 21.02 26.97
N GLY A 41 19.63 22.07 27.02
CA GLY A 41 18.26 22.06 26.55
C GLY A 41 18.22 22.27 25.05
N SER A 42 18.05 21.18 24.28
CA SER A 42 17.46 21.28 22.95
C SER A 42 16.12 22.00 23.13
N HIS A 43 16.04 23.26 22.67
CA HIS A 43 14.79 24.02 22.61
C HIS A 43 13.86 23.32 21.60
N ASN A 44 13.24 22.23 22.03
CA ASN A 44 12.04 21.72 21.42
C ASN A 44 10.97 22.79 21.64
N PHE A 45 10.75 23.60 20.60
CA PHE A 45 9.72 24.63 20.56
C PHE A 45 8.37 23.91 20.71
N GLN A 46 7.90 23.79 21.95
CA GLN A 46 6.78 22.95 22.31
C GLN A 46 5.51 23.54 21.71
N ARG A 47 4.78 22.73 20.94
CA ARG A 47 3.40 22.98 20.49
C ARG A 47 2.38 23.03 21.64
N LYS A 48 2.84 23.02 22.89
CA LYS A 48 1.97 22.84 24.05
C LYS A 48 1.43 24.22 24.47
N PRO A 49 0.13 24.33 24.79
CA PRO A 49 -0.37 25.47 25.53
C PRO A 49 0.55 25.68 26.73
N THR A 50 1.10 26.87 26.86
CA THR A 50 1.74 27.27 28.10
C THR A 50 0.63 27.60 29.09
N ASP A 51 0.94 27.60 30.38
CA ASP A 51 -0.01 28.04 31.40
C ASP A 51 -0.45 29.50 31.19
N ARG A 52 0.32 30.27 30.40
CA ARG A 52 0.09 31.68 30.09
C ARG A 52 -0.67 31.94 28.79
N HIS A 53 -0.53 31.07 27.77
CA HIS A 53 -1.08 31.31 26.44
C HIS A 53 -1.72 30.06 25.82
N THR A 54 -2.88 30.26 25.20
CA THR A 54 -3.53 29.27 24.35
C THR A 54 -3.14 29.46 22.88
N VAL A 55 -2.77 28.35 22.22
CA VAL A 55 -2.40 28.37 20.80
C VAL A 55 -3.67 28.31 19.94
N LYS A 56 -3.85 29.30 19.08
CA LYS A 56 -4.87 29.35 18.03
C LYS A 56 -4.17 29.23 16.66
N ASN A 57 -4.39 28.10 15.99
CA ASN A 57 -3.78 27.86 14.70
C ASN A 57 -4.44 28.72 13.61
N ARG A 58 -3.65 29.43 12.81
CA ARG A 58 -4.18 30.14 11.64
C ARG A 58 -4.38 29.16 10.48
N VAL A 59 -5.23 29.56 9.52
CA VAL A 59 -5.35 28.84 8.25
C VAL A 59 -4.01 28.94 7.51
N LEU A 60 -3.57 27.82 6.95
CA LEU A 60 -2.34 27.79 6.16
C LEU A 60 -2.48 28.70 4.92
N PRO A 61 -1.49 29.57 4.65
CA PRO A 61 -1.48 30.33 3.41
C PRO A 61 -1.35 29.38 2.21
N LYS A 62 -2.14 29.64 1.17
CA LYS A 62 -2.03 28.94 -0.12
C LYS A 62 -1.06 29.72 -1.00
N TYR A 63 0.16 29.23 -1.13
CA TYR A 63 1.20 29.86 -1.95
C TYR A 63 1.00 29.64 -3.45
N PHE A 64 0.39 28.52 -3.81
CA PHE A 64 0.01 28.15 -5.17
C PHE A 64 -1.52 28.12 -5.28
N THR A 65 -2.07 28.77 -6.30
CA THR A 65 -3.53 28.91 -6.51
C THR A 65 -3.90 28.73 -7.98
N ARG A 66 -3.11 27.97 -8.73
CA ARG A 66 -3.43 27.61 -10.11
C ARG A 66 -4.60 26.64 -10.11
N GLU A 67 -5.28 26.54 -11.24
CA GLU A 67 -6.42 25.62 -11.41
C GLU A 67 -6.01 24.14 -11.26
N ASN A 68 -4.72 23.83 -11.48
CA ASN A 68 -4.14 22.49 -11.34
C ASN A 68 -3.62 22.18 -9.93
N ASP A 69 -3.70 23.11 -8.98
CA ASP A 69 -3.11 22.94 -7.65
C ASP A 69 -4.15 22.38 -6.67
N ILE A 70 -3.89 21.18 -6.13
CA ILE A 70 -4.71 20.55 -5.09
C ILE A 70 -3.95 20.54 -3.77
N TYR A 71 -4.56 21.13 -2.73
CA TYR A 71 -4.07 20.99 -1.35
C TYR A 71 -4.64 19.74 -0.70
N VAL A 72 -3.79 18.75 -0.48
CA VAL A 72 -4.20 17.49 0.14
C VAL A 72 -4.37 17.70 1.63
N THR A 73 -5.58 17.46 2.12
CA THR A 73 -5.88 17.43 3.56
C THR A 73 -6.16 16.01 4.03
N PHE A 74 -5.89 15.75 5.32
CA PHE A 74 -6.19 14.45 5.93
C PHE A 74 -7.68 14.24 6.20
N LYS A 75 -8.49 15.32 6.27
CA LYS A 75 -9.91 15.25 6.64
C LYS A 75 -10.83 14.93 5.47
N SER A 76 -10.44 15.31 4.25
CA SER A 76 -11.23 15.04 3.04
C SER A 76 -11.40 13.54 2.81
N ASP A 77 -12.35 13.12 1.97
CA ASP A 77 -12.46 11.72 1.54
C ASP A 77 -11.39 11.35 0.50
N PHE A 78 -10.88 10.11 0.56
CA PHE A 78 -9.75 9.68 -0.28
C PHE A 78 -10.19 9.44 -1.72
N THR A 79 -11.35 8.82 -1.89
CA THR A 79 -11.92 8.51 -3.21
C THR A 79 -12.30 9.80 -3.93
N TYR A 80 -12.89 10.76 -3.22
CA TYR A 80 -13.19 12.08 -3.77
C TYR A 80 -11.92 12.81 -4.24
N GLN A 81 -10.87 12.85 -3.42
CA GLN A 81 -9.60 13.46 -3.81
C GLN A 81 -8.98 12.78 -5.03
N PHE A 82 -9.02 11.45 -5.07
CA PHE A 82 -8.54 10.67 -6.21
C PHE A 82 -9.29 11.03 -7.50
N LYS A 83 -10.63 11.06 -7.45
CA LYS A 83 -11.46 11.46 -8.59
C LYS A 83 -11.16 12.89 -9.04
N SER A 84 -11.05 13.82 -8.10
CA SER A 84 -10.70 15.22 -8.41
C SER A 84 -9.33 15.35 -9.10
N CYS A 85 -8.33 14.57 -8.69
CA CYS A 85 -7.04 14.54 -9.39
C CYS A 85 -7.19 14.01 -10.82
N LEU A 86 -7.99 12.95 -11.00
CA LEU A 86 -8.23 12.34 -12.30
C LEU A 86 -8.98 13.28 -13.25
N ASP A 87 -9.96 14.02 -12.74
CA ASP A 87 -10.72 15.01 -13.52
C ASP A 87 -9.80 16.12 -14.06
N ILE A 88 -8.87 16.63 -13.24
CA ILE A 88 -7.85 17.62 -13.68
C ILE A 88 -6.89 16.99 -14.70
N LEU A 89 -6.43 15.76 -14.46
CA LEU A 89 -5.53 15.05 -15.38
C LEU A 89 -6.16 14.76 -16.74
N ASN A 90 -7.48 14.55 -16.78
CA ASN A 90 -8.24 14.32 -18.01
C ASN A 90 -8.68 15.62 -18.70
N SER A 91 -8.65 16.75 -17.98
CA SER A 91 -8.85 18.08 -18.53
C SER A 91 -7.76 18.44 -19.57
N PRO A 92 -7.92 19.54 -20.33
CA PRO A 92 -6.91 19.97 -21.30
C PRO A 92 -5.58 20.39 -20.64
N LEU A 93 -5.56 20.59 -19.32
CA LEU A 93 -4.37 20.97 -18.57
C LEU A 93 -3.36 19.81 -18.48
N GLY A 94 -3.85 18.57 -18.37
CA GLY A 94 -3.03 17.36 -18.47
C GLY A 94 -2.00 17.14 -17.34
N GLU A 95 -1.99 18.00 -16.32
CA GLU A 95 -1.13 17.88 -15.13
C GLU A 95 -1.83 18.41 -13.88
N VAL A 96 -1.48 17.82 -12.72
CA VAL A 96 -1.98 18.21 -11.41
C VAL A 96 -0.82 18.31 -10.41
N TYR A 97 -0.85 19.31 -9.55
CA TYR A 97 0.12 19.51 -8.48
C TYR A 97 -0.52 19.25 -7.13
N LEU A 98 -0.02 18.25 -6.41
CA LEU A 98 -0.45 17.90 -5.07
C LEU A 98 0.47 18.58 -4.05
N HIS A 99 -0.08 19.53 -3.29
CA HIS A 99 0.63 20.18 -2.18
C HIS A 99 0.21 19.55 -0.86
N CYS A 100 1.17 18.91 -0.18
CA CYS A 100 0.91 18.12 1.01
C CYS A 100 1.78 18.62 2.15
N THR A 101 1.18 19.00 3.28
CA THR A 101 1.92 19.52 4.45
C THR A 101 1.82 18.57 5.65
N GLY A 102 2.92 18.38 6.36
CA GLY A 102 2.98 17.58 7.59
C GLY A 102 2.28 16.21 7.50
N ARG A 103 1.22 16.00 8.30
CA ARG A 103 0.51 14.71 8.37
C ARG A 103 -0.17 14.29 7.06
N ALA A 104 -0.44 15.22 6.15
CA ALA A 104 -1.08 14.91 4.87
C ALA A 104 -0.11 14.34 3.82
N ILE A 105 1.20 14.36 4.08
CA ILE A 105 2.24 13.89 3.14
C ILE A 105 2.01 12.44 2.72
N ASN A 106 1.85 11.51 3.67
CA ASN A 106 1.62 10.10 3.36
C ASN A 106 0.37 9.89 2.50
N ARG A 107 -0.67 10.70 2.74
CA ARG A 107 -1.91 10.63 1.98
C ARG A 107 -1.72 11.12 0.54
N GLY A 108 -0.96 12.19 0.34
CA GLY A 108 -0.59 12.68 -0.99
C GLY A 108 0.24 11.67 -1.78
N ILE A 109 1.22 11.03 -1.13
CA ILE A 109 2.01 9.95 -1.71
C ILE A 109 1.08 8.80 -2.17
N ASN A 110 0.14 8.39 -1.32
CA ASN A 110 -0.81 7.33 -1.67
C ASN A 110 -1.72 7.70 -2.85
N LEU A 111 -2.13 8.97 -2.98
CA LEU A 111 -2.90 9.44 -4.14
C LEU A 111 -2.09 9.31 -5.44
N ALA A 112 -0.85 9.81 -5.44
CA ALA A 112 0.03 9.75 -6.61
C ALA A 112 0.38 8.30 -7.00
N LEU A 113 0.70 7.47 -6.01
CA LEU A 113 0.99 6.05 -6.25
C LEU A 113 -0.23 5.29 -6.77
N ARG A 114 -1.43 5.59 -6.27
CA ARG A 114 -2.66 4.98 -6.78
C ARG A 114 -2.89 5.35 -8.24
N LEU A 115 -2.73 6.63 -8.61
CA LEU A 115 -2.86 7.09 -10.01
C LEU A 115 -1.87 6.35 -10.93
N LYS A 116 -0.61 6.22 -10.52
CA LYS A 116 0.41 5.49 -11.29
C LYS A 116 0.12 3.99 -11.38
N THR A 117 -0.44 3.39 -10.33
CA THR A 117 -0.76 1.96 -10.31
C THR A 117 -1.96 1.64 -11.19
N GLU A 118 -2.97 2.50 -11.19
CA GLU A 118 -4.20 2.35 -11.98
C GLU A 118 -3.96 2.66 -13.47
N PHE A 119 -3.08 3.63 -13.77
CA PHE A 119 -2.74 4.03 -15.14
C PHE A 119 -1.22 4.15 -15.36
N PRO A 120 -0.49 3.01 -15.45
CA PRO A 120 0.97 2.98 -15.45
C PRO A 120 1.62 3.64 -16.66
N ASP A 121 1.00 3.57 -17.84
CA ASP A 121 1.53 4.14 -19.07
C ASP A 121 1.00 5.55 -19.38
N ALA A 122 -0.10 5.96 -18.74
CA ALA A 122 -0.75 7.25 -19.04
C ALA A 122 -0.16 8.41 -18.24
N PHE A 123 0.25 8.16 -16.99
CA PHE A 123 0.71 9.19 -16.08
C PHE A 123 2.11 8.91 -15.53
N GLU A 124 2.87 9.97 -15.33
CA GLU A 124 4.15 9.98 -14.63
C GLU A 124 4.14 11.06 -13.55
N TYR A 125 5.07 10.98 -12.61
CA TYR A 125 5.11 11.89 -11.48
C TYR A 125 6.53 12.35 -11.14
N GLU A 126 6.62 13.59 -10.66
CA GLU A 126 7.83 14.22 -10.15
C GLU A 126 7.57 14.67 -8.71
N VAL A 127 8.56 14.50 -7.83
CA VAL A 127 8.43 14.79 -6.40
C VAL A 127 9.49 15.82 -5.99
N ASN A 128 9.02 16.93 -5.42
CA ASN A 128 9.85 17.98 -4.85
C ASN A 128 9.52 18.16 -3.37
N THR A 129 10.54 18.39 -2.55
CA THR A 129 10.37 18.70 -1.12
C THR A 129 10.58 20.18 -0.88
N SER A 130 9.84 20.74 0.08
CA SER A 130 9.97 22.13 0.49
C SER A 130 9.65 22.28 1.98
N GLN A 131 9.85 23.49 2.51
CA GLN A 131 9.44 23.86 3.85
C GLN A 131 8.47 25.04 3.78
N ILE A 132 7.42 25.00 4.58
CA ILE A 132 6.39 26.03 4.66
C ILE A 132 6.41 26.68 6.03
N ALA A 133 6.47 28.02 6.06
CA ALA A 133 6.35 28.79 7.29
C ALA A 133 4.87 28.91 7.69
N ILE A 134 4.56 28.46 8.89
CA ILE A 134 3.23 28.53 9.50
C ILE A 134 3.29 29.57 10.61
N THR A 135 2.26 30.40 10.67
CA THR A 135 2.07 31.38 11.73
C THR A 135 0.86 30.98 12.56
N ASP A 136 1.05 30.81 13.86
CA ASP A 136 0.01 30.51 14.84
C ASP A 136 -0.10 31.70 15.81
N ASP A 137 -1.30 31.96 16.34
CA ASP A 137 -1.56 33.02 17.33
C ASP A 137 -1.51 32.46 18.75
N LEU A 138 -0.89 33.19 19.66
CA LEU A 138 -0.87 32.91 21.08
C LEU A 138 -1.78 33.90 21.79
N HIS A 139 -2.93 33.42 22.26
CA HIS A 139 -3.91 34.21 23.00
C HIS A 139 -3.61 34.11 24.51
N PRO A 140 -3.50 35.24 25.22
CA PRO A 140 -3.22 35.23 26.65
C PRO A 140 -4.38 34.61 27.45
N LEU A 141 -4.04 33.96 28.56
CA LEU A 141 -4.99 33.40 29.53
C LEU A 141 -5.21 34.32 30.74
N HIS A 142 -4.31 35.29 30.96
CA HIS A 142 -4.33 36.24 32.04
C HIS A 142 -4.21 37.66 31.50
N ASP A 143 -4.81 38.63 32.19
CA ASP A 143 -4.87 40.03 31.73
C ASP A 143 -3.49 40.72 31.70
N GLU A 144 -2.51 40.17 32.42
CA GLU A 144 -1.11 40.64 32.45
C GLU A 144 -0.30 40.22 31.20
N ASP A 145 -0.83 39.32 30.38
CA ASP A 145 -0.15 38.75 29.23
C ASP A 145 -0.64 39.36 27.91
N ASP A 146 0.29 39.67 27.00
CA ASP A 146 -0.04 40.19 25.67
C ASP A 146 -0.28 39.09 24.62
N PHE A 147 -0.97 39.46 23.53
CA PHE A 147 -1.07 38.63 22.33
C PHE A 147 0.30 38.46 21.66
N MET A 148 0.67 37.22 21.37
CA MET A 148 1.93 36.90 20.69
C MET A 148 1.68 36.14 19.39
N VAL A 149 2.66 36.21 18.48
CA VAL A 149 2.62 35.48 17.21
C VAL A 149 3.78 34.50 17.15
N GLN A 150 3.46 33.24 16.87
CA GLN A 150 4.43 32.15 16.81
C GLN A 150 4.62 31.70 15.35
N ARG A 151 5.86 31.79 14.82
CA ARG A 151 6.20 31.25 13.50
C ARG A 151 6.98 29.94 13.61
N ARG A 152 6.66 28.96 12.79
CA ARG A 152 7.37 27.67 12.73
C ARG A 152 7.42 27.10 11.31
N MET A 153 8.40 26.26 11.05
CA MET A 153 8.53 25.55 9.76
C MET A 153 7.87 24.17 9.83
N ASN A 154 7.15 23.81 8.79
CA ASN A 154 6.67 22.45 8.55
C ASN A 154 7.22 21.93 7.23
N SER A 155 7.48 20.63 7.16
CA SER A 155 7.79 19.97 5.90
C SER A 155 6.58 19.97 4.97
N CYS A 156 6.86 20.15 3.68
CA CYS A 156 5.90 20.14 2.60
C CYS A 156 6.43 19.28 1.45
N LEU A 157 5.53 18.53 0.82
CA LEU A 157 5.80 17.71 -0.35
C LEU A 157 4.95 18.22 -1.51
N HIS A 158 5.58 18.40 -2.65
CA HIS A 158 4.96 18.78 -3.91
C HIS A 158 5.10 17.63 -4.88
N ILE A 159 3.98 17.04 -5.27
CA ILE A 159 3.96 15.96 -6.26
C ILE A 159 3.29 16.50 -7.50
N ARG A 160 4.05 16.62 -8.60
CA ARG A 160 3.49 16.89 -9.92
C ARG A 160 3.15 15.56 -10.56
N VAL A 161 1.92 15.39 -11.01
CA VAL A 161 1.50 14.24 -11.83
C VAL A 161 1.10 14.77 -13.19
N TYR A 162 1.62 14.21 -14.28
CA TYR A 162 1.39 14.70 -15.62
C TYR A 162 1.17 13.55 -16.61
N ARG A 163 0.49 13.85 -17.72
CA ARG A 163 0.23 12.90 -18.80
C ARG A 163 1.49 12.65 -19.63
N THR A 164 1.83 11.39 -19.85
CA THR A 164 2.92 10.99 -20.73
C THR A 164 2.35 10.61 -22.10
N ILE A 165 2.35 11.53 -23.06
CA ILE A 165 2.01 11.21 -24.46
C ILE A 165 3.22 10.52 -25.09
N LYS A 166 3.23 9.18 -25.12
CA LYS A 166 4.12 8.46 -26.04
C LYS A 166 3.53 8.58 -27.44
N VAL A 167 3.92 9.61 -28.20
CA VAL A 167 3.71 9.60 -29.65
C VAL A 167 4.49 8.38 -30.16
N LYS A 168 3.76 7.35 -30.58
CA LYS A 168 4.34 6.12 -31.10
C LYS A 168 4.97 6.46 -32.46
N SER A 169 6.26 6.80 -32.49
CA SER A 169 7.02 6.76 -33.73
C SER A 169 6.94 5.33 -34.26
N SER A 170 6.37 5.18 -35.44
CA SER A 170 6.23 3.92 -36.15
C SER A 170 7.60 3.34 -36.47
N THR A 171 8.16 2.59 -35.53
CA THR A 171 9.19 1.58 -35.82
C THR A 171 8.94 0.44 -34.87
N ALA A 172 8.58 -0.69 -35.45
CA ALA A 172 8.27 -1.92 -34.74
C ALA A 172 9.55 -2.47 -34.08
N GLU A 173 9.82 -2.08 -32.84
CA GLU A 173 10.54 -2.94 -31.92
C GLU A 173 9.52 -3.76 -31.14
N LEU A 174 9.44 -5.07 -31.46
CA LEU A 174 8.88 -6.04 -30.53
C LEU A 174 9.74 -6.01 -29.26
N LYS A 175 9.36 -5.17 -28.29
CA LYS A 175 9.83 -5.36 -26.93
C LYS A 175 9.26 -6.68 -26.43
N PRO A 176 10.08 -7.59 -25.88
CA PRO A 176 9.55 -8.81 -25.31
C PRO A 176 8.53 -8.38 -24.27
N ASN A 177 7.30 -8.87 -24.41
CA ASN A 177 6.32 -8.81 -23.34
C ASN A 177 7.04 -9.34 -22.10
N LYS A 178 7.46 -8.43 -21.23
CA LYS A 178 7.80 -8.81 -19.87
C LYS A 178 6.44 -9.14 -19.28
N ILE A 179 6.01 -10.38 -19.49
CA ILE A 179 4.93 -10.98 -18.73
C ILE A 179 5.46 -10.95 -17.31
N LYS A 180 5.20 -9.83 -16.63
CA LYS A 180 5.38 -9.71 -15.20
C LYS A 180 4.20 -10.49 -14.60
N THR A 181 4.24 -11.80 -14.73
CA THR A 181 3.47 -12.74 -13.92
C THR A 181 4.09 -12.70 -12.53
N TYR A 182 4.02 -11.56 -11.86
CA TYR A 182 4.08 -11.56 -10.41
C TYR A 182 2.73 -12.10 -9.98
N PHE A 183 2.62 -13.43 -10.00
CA PHE A 183 1.55 -14.18 -9.39
C PHE A 183 1.64 -13.88 -7.89
N LYS A 184 1.09 -12.75 -7.45
CA LYS A 184 1.12 -12.41 -6.04
C LYS A 184 0.32 -13.50 -5.35
N LEU A 185 0.91 -14.14 -4.35
CA LEU A 185 0.25 -15.16 -3.54
C LEU A 185 -1.12 -14.68 -3.02
N VAL A 186 -1.24 -13.37 -2.78
CA VAL A 186 -2.49 -12.70 -2.39
C VAL A 186 -3.59 -12.85 -3.44
N ASP A 187 -3.25 -12.78 -4.73
CA ASP A 187 -4.22 -12.90 -5.82
C ASP A 187 -4.64 -14.37 -6.02
N VAL A 188 -3.70 -15.31 -5.84
CA VAL A 188 -3.98 -16.75 -5.80
C VAL A 188 -4.90 -17.13 -4.65
N VAL A 189 -4.58 -16.64 -3.45
CA VAL A 189 -5.39 -16.86 -2.24
C VAL A 189 -6.79 -16.28 -2.41
N LYS A 190 -6.93 -15.13 -3.09
CA LYS A 190 -8.23 -14.55 -3.42
C LYS A 190 -9.00 -15.38 -4.44
N TRP A 191 -8.34 -15.89 -5.48
CA TRP A 191 -8.98 -16.68 -6.54
C TRP A 191 -9.42 -18.05 -6.06
N ILE A 192 -8.55 -18.74 -5.31
CA ILE A 192 -8.85 -20.06 -4.74
C ILE A 192 -9.84 -19.91 -3.58
N GLY A 193 -9.82 -18.79 -2.86
CA GLY A 193 -10.70 -18.52 -1.72
C GLY A 193 -10.38 -19.35 -0.48
N ILE A 194 -9.21 -20.00 -0.47
CA ILE A 194 -8.66 -20.77 0.64
C ILE A 194 -7.92 -19.82 1.59
N THR A 195 -8.04 -20.03 2.90
CA THR A 195 -7.35 -19.18 3.87
C THR A 195 -5.85 -19.45 3.92
N GLN A 196 -5.06 -18.45 4.32
CA GLN A 196 -3.62 -18.62 4.58
C GLN A 196 -3.35 -19.75 5.58
N PHE A 197 -4.27 -19.93 6.55
CA PHE A 197 -4.21 -21.00 7.53
C PHE A 197 -4.44 -22.39 6.92
N GLU A 198 -5.44 -22.56 6.06
CA GLU A 198 -5.69 -23.83 5.35
C GLU A 198 -4.50 -24.26 4.47
N ILE A 199 -3.84 -23.30 3.82
CA ILE A 199 -2.60 -23.57 3.06
C ILE A 199 -1.49 -24.05 3.99
N LEU A 200 -1.31 -23.39 5.13
CA LEU A 200 -0.29 -23.76 6.11
C LEU A 200 -0.51 -25.16 6.68
N VAL A 201 -1.74 -25.49 7.08
CA VAL A 201 -2.09 -26.82 7.61
C VAL A 201 -1.83 -27.91 6.57
N ASN A 202 -2.23 -27.69 5.32
CA ASN A 202 -1.95 -28.64 4.24
C ASN A 202 -0.45 -28.77 3.92
N LEU A 203 0.30 -27.68 3.99
CA LEU A 203 1.74 -27.69 3.77
C LEU A 203 2.47 -28.50 4.85
N ILE A 204 2.08 -28.33 6.12
CA ILE A 204 2.61 -29.11 7.24
C ILE A 204 2.26 -30.58 7.08
N ALA A 205 1.00 -30.89 6.75
CA ALA A 205 0.55 -32.26 6.53
C ALA A 205 1.32 -32.95 5.39
N PHE A 206 1.54 -32.24 4.28
CA PHE A 206 2.32 -32.73 3.14
C PHE A 206 3.80 -32.93 3.49
N LEU A 207 4.38 -32.03 4.29
CA LEU A 207 5.75 -32.16 4.77
C LEU A 207 5.93 -33.39 5.67
N VAL A 208 5.02 -33.60 6.62
CA VAL A 208 5.05 -34.80 7.49
C VAL A 208 4.86 -36.07 6.67
N PHE A 209 3.91 -36.09 5.73
CA PHE A 209 3.72 -37.20 4.79
C PHE A 209 4.99 -37.51 4.00
N THR A 210 5.66 -36.49 3.46
CA THR A 210 6.88 -36.64 2.68
C THR A 210 8.01 -37.23 3.51
N ILE A 211 8.14 -36.81 4.78
CA ILE A 211 9.13 -37.35 5.71
C ILE A 211 8.82 -38.83 6.00
N LEU A 212 7.57 -39.18 6.32
CA LEU A 212 7.19 -40.58 6.59
C LEU A 212 7.42 -41.48 5.37
N LEU A 213 7.06 -40.98 4.18
CA LEU A 213 7.29 -41.69 2.91
C LEU A 213 8.78 -41.89 2.66
N ALA A 214 9.60 -40.85 2.86
CA ALA A 214 11.05 -40.92 2.67
C ALA A 214 11.71 -41.90 3.64
N VAL A 215 11.32 -41.90 4.92
CA VAL A 215 11.81 -42.87 5.92
C VAL A 215 11.42 -44.29 5.53
N LYS A 216 10.16 -44.51 5.17
CA LYS A 216 9.67 -45.84 4.78
C LYS A 216 10.32 -46.35 3.49
N ALA A 217 10.61 -45.45 2.55
CA ALA A 217 11.39 -45.75 1.35
C ALA A 217 12.85 -46.08 1.66
N ALA A 218 13.49 -45.33 2.55
CA ALA A 218 14.88 -45.57 2.97
C ALA A 218 15.05 -46.91 3.71
N ASN A 219 14.04 -47.34 4.45
CA ASN A 219 14.03 -48.64 5.13
C ASN A 219 13.77 -49.83 4.19
N GLY A 220 13.52 -49.59 2.90
CA GLY A 220 13.25 -50.64 1.91
C GLY A 220 11.85 -51.27 2.00
N GLU A 221 11.00 -50.82 2.93
CA GLU A 221 9.64 -51.35 3.13
C GLU A 221 8.69 -51.06 1.95
N LEU A 222 9.05 -50.12 1.07
CA LEU A 222 8.28 -49.77 -0.11
C LEU A 222 8.43 -50.78 -1.26
N ALA A 223 9.41 -51.69 -1.19
CA ALA A 223 9.65 -52.72 -2.20
C ALA A 223 8.67 -53.91 -2.11
N GLY A 224 7.98 -54.06 -0.97
CA GLY A 224 6.95 -55.08 -0.75
C GLY A 224 5.53 -54.59 -1.07
N THR A 225 4.59 -55.52 -1.21
CA THR A 225 3.16 -55.21 -1.33
C THR A 225 2.63 -54.75 0.02
N LEU A 226 2.49 -53.44 0.19
CA LEU A 226 1.92 -52.84 1.39
C LEU A 226 0.40 -53.08 1.47
N SER A 227 -0.09 -53.37 2.66
CA SER A 227 -1.52 -53.54 2.94
C SER A 227 -2.25 -52.19 2.90
N ALA A 228 -3.58 -52.23 2.68
CA ALA A 228 -4.42 -51.04 2.66
C ALA A 228 -4.31 -50.21 3.95
N ASN A 229 -4.21 -50.87 5.11
CA ASN A 229 -4.08 -50.19 6.40
C ASN A 229 -2.74 -49.45 6.54
N GLU A 230 -1.68 -49.95 5.92
CA GLU A 230 -0.35 -49.33 5.97
C GLU A 230 -0.27 -48.11 5.05
N TRP A 231 -0.90 -48.19 3.87
CA TRP A 231 -1.09 -47.03 3.01
C TRP A 231 -1.95 -45.96 3.67
N LEU A 232 -3.05 -46.36 4.33
CA LEU A 232 -3.88 -45.42 5.09
C LEU A 232 -3.10 -44.77 6.24
N ALA A 233 -2.28 -45.52 6.97
CA ALA A 233 -1.41 -44.99 8.02
C ALA A 233 -0.36 -44.01 7.46
N LEU A 234 0.22 -44.33 6.30
CA LEU A 234 1.18 -43.45 5.63
C LEU A 234 0.53 -42.14 5.17
N PHE A 235 -0.69 -42.21 4.62
CA PHE A 235 -1.47 -41.05 4.17
C PHE A 235 -2.16 -40.30 5.34
N SER A 236 -2.15 -40.84 6.55
CA SER A 236 -2.82 -40.30 7.74
C SER A 236 -2.55 -38.80 8.00
N PRO A 237 -1.32 -38.27 7.89
CA PRO A 237 -1.07 -36.84 8.10
C PRO A 237 -1.85 -35.95 7.12
N MET A 238 -2.00 -36.39 5.87
CA MET A 238 -2.76 -35.65 4.85
C MET A 238 -4.26 -35.66 5.11
N PHE A 239 -4.80 -36.75 5.66
CA PHE A 239 -6.21 -36.82 6.10
C PHE A 239 -6.45 -35.99 7.36
N CYS A 240 -5.53 -36.01 8.32
CA CYS A 240 -5.59 -35.16 9.51
C CYS A 240 -5.67 -33.67 9.12
N GLY A 241 -4.87 -33.24 8.13
CA GLY A 241 -4.96 -31.89 7.58
C GLY A 241 -6.35 -31.54 7.02
N ASP A 242 -6.99 -32.47 6.30
CA ASP A 242 -8.33 -32.27 5.75
C ASP A 242 -9.41 -32.16 6.85
N PHE A 243 -9.28 -32.94 7.93
CA PHE A 243 -10.17 -32.84 9.09
C PHE A 243 -10.02 -31.51 9.81
N CYS A 244 -8.80 -31.04 10.02
CA CYS A 244 -8.54 -29.72 10.59
C CYS A 244 -9.12 -28.59 9.72
N ASN A 245 -8.97 -28.68 8.40
CA ASN A 245 -9.53 -27.71 7.45
C ASN A 245 -11.06 -27.72 7.47
N THR A 246 -11.67 -28.91 7.49
CA THR A 246 -13.14 -29.06 7.57
C THR A 246 -13.68 -28.45 8.86
N TYR A 247 -13.04 -28.75 9.98
CA TYR A 247 -13.39 -28.18 11.28
C TYR A 247 -13.31 -26.65 11.30
N PHE A 248 -12.23 -26.09 10.76
CA PHE A 248 -12.06 -24.64 10.65
C PHE A 248 -13.13 -23.99 9.76
N CYS A 249 -13.42 -24.60 8.59
CA CYS A 249 -14.47 -24.12 7.69
C CYS A 249 -15.84 -24.09 8.36
N ILE A 250 -16.18 -25.12 9.14
CA ILE A 250 -17.43 -25.19 9.90
C ILE A 250 -17.48 -24.09 10.97
N ILE A 251 -16.43 -23.91 11.77
CA ILE A 251 -16.38 -22.87 12.82
C ILE A 251 -16.53 -21.47 12.23
N VAL A 252 -15.79 -21.16 11.17
CA VAL A 252 -15.89 -19.86 10.50
C VAL A 252 -17.29 -19.66 9.92
N GLY A 253 -17.88 -20.72 9.35
CA GLY A 253 -19.25 -20.73 8.88
C GLY A 253 -20.26 -20.38 9.98
N ILE A 254 -20.19 -21.07 11.13
CA ILE A 254 -21.05 -20.84 12.29
C ILE A 254 -20.88 -19.42 12.83
N ARG A 255 -19.64 -18.94 12.98
CA ARG A 255 -19.37 -17.57 13.47
C ARG A 255 -19.96 -16.51 12.54
N MET A 256 -19.87 -16.71 11.22
CA MET A 256 -20.44 -15.79 10.24
C MET A 256 -21.98 -15.86 10.22
N TYR A 257 -22.55 -17.04 10.47
CA TYR A 257 -24.00 -17.25 10.60
C TYR A 257 -24.56 -16.49 11.81
N LEU A 258 -23.95 -16.62 12.98
CA LEU A 258 -24.35 -15.90 14.19
C LEU A 258 -24.17 -14.37 14.08
N GLY A 259 -23.26 -13.90 13.24
CA GLY A 259 -23.05 -12.48 12.94
C GLY A 259 -24.07 -11.84 11.99
N ASN A 260 -25.20 -12.51 11.72
CA ASN A 260 -26.28 -12.08 10.83
C ASN A 260 -25.87 -11.87 9.35
N LYS A 261 -24.74 -12.45 8.93
CA LYS A 261 -24.22 -12.40 7.54
C LYS A 261 -24.47 -13.72 6.81
N HIS A 262 -25.69 -14.23 6.88
CA HIS A 262 -26.12 -15.55 6.38
C HIS A 262 -25.73 -15.81 4.92
N ARG A 263 -25.96 -14.84 4.03
CA ARG A 263 -25.67 -14.97 2.60
C ARG A 263 -24.18 -15.17 2.30
N GLN A 264 -23.30 -14.50 3.06
CA GLN A 264 -21.86 -14.61 2.89
C GLN A 264 -21.33 -15.93 3.48
N ALA A 265 -21.90 -16.38 4.60
CA ALA A 265 -21.58 -17.67 5.20
C ALA A 265 -21.96 -18.84 4.27
N LEU A 266 -23.17 -18.82 3.71
CA LEU A 266 -23.64 -19.84 2.77
C LEU A 266 -22.80 -19.86 1.50
N HIS A 267 -22.52 -18.70 0.90
CA HIS A 267 -21.65 -18.64 -0.28
C HIS A 267 -20.27 -19.23 0.01
N ARG A 268 -19.69 -18.95 1.18
CA ARG A 268 -18.40 -19.53 1.59
C ARG A 268 -18.45 -21.05 1.72
N LEU A 269 -19.46 -21.59 2.40
CA LEU A 269 -19.62 -23.04 2.60
C LEU A 269 -19.90 -23.77 1.27
N VAL A 270 -20.76 -23.21 0.42
CA VAL A 270 -21.09 -23.76 -0.90
C VAL A 270 -19.85 -23.91 -1.79
N TRP A 271 -18.89 -23.00 -1.67
CA TRP A 271 -17.65 -23.09 -2.45
C TRP A 271 -16.55 -23.92 -1.79
N SER A 272 -16.52 -23.99 -0.46
CA SER A 272 -15.46 -24.69 0.28
C SER A 272 -15.73 -26.19 0.45
N ILE A 273 -16.98 -26.59 0.67
CA ILE A 273 -17.34 -28.00 0.92
C ILE A 273 -17.03 -28.90 -0.29
N PRO A 274 -17.43 -28.55 -1.54
CA PRO A 274 -17.08 -29.39 -2.70
C PRO A 274 -15.56 -29.51 -2.90
N PHE A 275 -14.82 -28.44 -2.62
CA PHE A 275 -13.36 -28.43 -2.73
C PHE A 275 -12.71 -29.41 -1.73
N LEU A 276 -13.15 -29.40 -0.48
CA LEU A 276 -12.69 -30.31 0.57
C LEU A 276 -13.05 -31.77 0.25
N LEU A 277 -14.29 -32.02 -0.20
CA LEU A 277 -14.75 -33.36 -0.55
C LEU A 277 -13.97 -33.95 -1.73
N LEU A 278 -13.77 -33.17 -2.80
CA LEU A 278 -13.02 -33.63 -3.98
C LEU A 278 -11.54 -33.88 -3.65
N THR A 279 -10.93 -33.05 -2.79
CA THR A 279 -9.53 -33.22 -2.38
C THR A 279 -9.35 -34.45 -1.49
N SER A 280 -10.25 -34.67 -0.52
CA SER A 280 -10.24 -35.87 0.33
C SER A 280 -10.54 -37.13 -0.49
N GLY A 281 -11.50 -37.05 -1.43
CA GLY A 281 -11.85 -38.14 -2.33
C GLY A 281 -10.68 -38.56 -3.23
N PHE A 282 -9.96 -37.59 -3.80
CA PHE A 282 -8.74 -37.85 -4.57
C PHE A 282 -7.69 -38.62 -3.74
N LYS A 283 -7.38 -38.16 -2.52
CA LYS A 283 -6.40 -38.83 -1.63
C LYS A 283 -6.82 -40.28 -1.31
N TYR A 284 -8.10 -40.49 -1.05
CA TYR A 284 -8.65 -41.82 -0.80
C TYR A 284 -8.54 -42.74 -2.03
N LEU A 285 -8.89 -42.26 -3.23
CA LEU A 285 -8.74 -43.02 -4.46
C LEU A 285 -7.29 -43.39 -4.76
N VAL A 286 -6.35 -42.48 -4.51
CA VAL A 286 -4.91 -42.74 -4.63
C VAL A 286 -4.48 -43.84 -3.65
N CYS A 287 -4.87 -43.73 -2.38
CA CYS A 287 -4.55 -44.74 -1.36
C CYS A 287 -5.06 -46.13 -1.76
N MET A 288 -6.32 -46.21 -2.21
CA MET A 288 -6.93 -47.47 -2.63
C MET A 288 -6.30 -48.05 -3.90
N LYS A 289 -5.89 -47.20 -4.84
CA LYS A 289 -5.17 -47.62 -6.04
C LYS A 289 -3.78 -48.17 -5.70
N LEU A 290 -3.04 -47.51 -4.81
CA LEU A 290 -1.73 -47.94 -4.32
C LEU A 290 -1.81 -49.25 -3.51
N SER A 291 -2.93 -49.49 -2.84
CA SER A 291 -3.21 -50.73 -2.12
C SER A 291 -3.60 -51.90 -3.03
N GLY A 292 -3.74 -51.68 -4.34
CA GLY A 292 -4.13 -52.71 -5.31
C GLY A 292 -5.57 -53.22 -5.16
N GLN A 293 -6.39 -52.59 -4.31
CA GLN A 293 -7.77 -53.03 -4.04
C GLN A 293 -8.76 -52.64 -5.13
N ILE A 294 -8.42 -51.67 -5.99
CA ILE A 294 -9.31 -51.21 -7.07
C ILE A 294 -8.58 -51.22 -8.42
N GLN A 295 -9.24 -51.79 -9.43
CA GLN A 295 -8.80 -51.82 -10.82
C GLN A 295 -9.26 -50.57 -11.60
N LEU A 296 -9.31 -49.39 -10.96
CA LEU A 296 -9.64 -48.14 -11.63
C LEU A 296 -8.47 -47.67 -12.48
N GLU A 297 -8.75 -47.06 -13.63
CA GLU A 297 -7.70 -46.42 -14.41
C GLU A 297 -7.17 -45.16 -13.71
N TYR A 298 -5.92 -44.77 -14.01
CA TYR A 298 -5.37 -43.52 -13.49
C TYR A 298 -6.22 -42.31 -13.89
N SER A 299 -6.85 -42.35 -15.07
CA SER A 299 -7.80 -41.33 -15.54
C SER A 299 -8.96 -41.09 -14.55
N GLU A 300 -9.50 -42.17 -13.97
CA GLU A 300 -10.61 -42.11 -13.00
C GLU A 300 -10.13 -41.65 -11.62
N VAL A 301 -8.95 -42.10 -11.19
CA VAL A 301 -8.32 -41.68 -9.92
C VAL A 301 -8.03 -40.18 -9.91
N PHE A 302 -7.61 -39.60 -11.04
CA PHE A 302 -7.35 -38.16 -11.18
C PHE A 302 -8.60 -37.32 -11.50
N SER A 303 -9.76 -37.94 -11.76
CA SER A 303 -11.00 -37.24 -12.08
C SER A 303 -11.39 -36.11 -11.10
N PRO A 304 -11.21 -36.24 -9.77
CA PRO A 304 -11.57 -35.15 -8.86
C PRO A 304 -10.69 -33.91 -9.04
N ILE A 305 -9.42 -34.07 -9.45
CA ILE A 305 -8.52 -32.94 -9.73
C ILE A 305 -9.01 -32.16 -10.95
N PHE A 306 -9.45 -32.84 -12.01
CA PHE A 306 -9.97 -32.17 -13.20
C PHE A 306 -11.22 -31.35 -12.88
N VAL A 307 -12.12 -31.89 -12.05
CA VAL A 307 -13.29 -31.15 -11.55
C VAL A 307 -12.87 -29.94 -10.72
N LEU A 308 -11.88 -30.09 -9.83
CA LEU A 308 -11.33 -28.97 -9.04
C LEU A 308 -10.75 -27.86 -9.92
N LEU A 309 -10.01 -28.22 -10.97
CA LEU A 309 -9.44 -27.26 -11.92
C LEU A 309 -10.54 -26.51 -12.68
N GLN A 310 -11.61 -27.19 -13.09
CA GLN A 310 -12.76 -26.55 -13.74
C GLN A 310 -13.50 -25.60 -12.79
N MET A 311 -13.72 -26.00 -11.54
CA MET A 311 -14.32 -25.13 -10.52
C MET A 311 -13.47 -23.88 -10.27
N MET A 312 -12.14 -24.02 -10.26
CA MET A 312 -11.21 -22.90 -10.12
C MET A 312 -11.27 -21.96 -11.33
N ALA A 313 -11.31 -22.49 -12.55
CA ALA A 313 -11.44 -21.70 -13.76
C ALA A 313 -12.73 -20.86 -13.76
N VAL A 314 -13.87 -21.45 -13.42
CA VAL A 314 -15.16 -20.73 -13.31
C VAL A 314 -15.07 -19.59 -12.30
N LYS A 315 -14.46 -19.83 -11.14
CA LYS A 315 -14.22 -18.79 -10.13
C LYS A 315 -13.36 -17.65 -10.65
N THR A 316 -12.27 -17.94 -11.33
CA THR A 316 -11.39 -16.90 -11.88
C THR A 316 -12.11 -16.02 -12.90
N CYS A 317 -12.99 -16.59 -13.72
CA CYS A 317 -13.81 -15.85 -14.68
C CYS A 317 -14.82 -14.92 -13.99
N GLN A 318 -15.41 -15.33 -12.86
CA GLN A 318 -16.35 -14.50 -12.10
C GLN A 318 -15.66 -13.29 -11.44
N PHE A 319 -14.41 -13.43 -11.00
CA PHE A 319 -13.65 -12.33 -10.40
C PHE A 319 -13.16 -11.31 -11.44
N GLY A 320 -12.85 -11.74 -12.67
CA GLY A 320 -12.44 -10.83 -13.75
C GLY A 320 -13.55 -9.88 -14.25
N GLN A 321 -14.82 -10.14 -13.91
CA GLN A 321 -15.95 -9.26 -14.25
C GLN A 321 -16.24 -8.19 -13.19
N GLN A 322 -15.56 -8.21 -12.03
CA GLN A 322 -15.77 -7.26 -10.92
C GLN A 322 -14.60 -6.30 -10.65
N SER A 323 -13.51 -6.37 -11.44
CA SER A 323 -12.40 -5.40 -11.40
C SER A 323 -12.45 -4.48 -12.60
#